data_AF-A0A952NWK7-F1
#
_entry.id   AF-A0A952NWK7-F1
#
_cell.length_a   1.000
_cell.length_b   1.000
_cell.length_c   1.000
_cell.angle_alpha   90.00
_cell.angle_beta   90.00
_cell.angle_gamma   90.00
#
_symmetry.space_group_name_H-M   'P 1'
#
loop_
_entity.id
_entity.type
_entity.pdbx_description
1 polymer ?
#
loop_
_entity_poly.entity_id
_entity_poly.type
_entity_poly.pdbx_seq_one_letter_code
_entity_poly.pdbx_strand_id
1 'polypeptide(L)'
;MFAKLLVLFILAFALPAFAEEPACYQNEIDPATRKLYRDEAPYQADLEALLASEPTRPGMYTLYRAYNLSKAETPNANALKNDKRAHCYIGCRLANDISVEAAEYAAWYKEHRDLTDCQKASRFEPQDILATQVGIRLGEQNVPHADKAFCQRTCRQSVR
;
A
#
# COMPACT_ATOMS: atom_id res chain seq x y z
N MET A 1 -4.10 0.30 63.49
CA MET A 1 -5.10 -0.08 62.46
C MET A 1 -4.94 0.67 61.13
N PHE A 2 -4.30 1.85 61.06
CA PHE A 2 -4.16 2.62 59.81
C PHE A 2 -3.21 2.03 58.74
N ALA A 3 -2.21 1.23 59.12
CA ALA A 3 -1.24 0.68 58.17
C ALA A 3 -1.82 -0.41 57.24
N LYS A 4 -2.92 -1.07 57.60
CA LYS A 4 -3.55 -2.13 56.77
C LYS A 4 -4.45 -1.57 55.66
N LEU A 5 -4.94 -0.33 55.81
CA LEU A 5 -5.78 0.32 54.79
C LEU A 5 -4.96 0.90 53.62
N LEU A 6 -3.69 1.25 53.85
CA LEU A 6 -2.84 1.83 52.81
C LEU A 6 -2.38 0.78 51.77
N VAL A 7 -2.16 -0.47 52.18
CA VAL A 7 -1.73 -1.56 51.28
C VAL A 7 -2.85 -1.96 50.29
N LEU A 8 -4.12 -1.85 50.70
CA LEU A 8 -5.28 -2.12 49.84
C LEU A 8 -5.48 -1.05 48.77
N PHE A 9 -5.09 0.20 49.05
CA PHE A 9 -5.22 1.29 48.07
C PHE A 9 -4.16 1.17 46.96
N ILE A 10 -2.95 0.67 47.26
CA ILE A 10 -1.86 0.51 46.29
C ILE A 10 -2.13 -0.66 45.31
N LEU A 11 -2.82 -1.72 45.75
CA LEU A 11 -3.22 -2.85 44.90
C LEU A 11 -4.38 -2.52 43.94
N ALA A 12 -5.18 -1.49 44.23
CA ALA A 12 -6.26 -1.03 43.33
C ALA A 12 -5.74 -0.24 42.11
N PHE A 13 -4.49 0.23 42.15
CA PHE A 13 -3.79 0.82 41.00
C PHE A 13 -2.86 -0.17 40.28
N ALA A 14 -2.98 -1.47 40.57
CA ALA A 14 -2.22 -2.50 39.89
C ALA A 14 -2.75 -2.66 38.45
N LEU A 15 -2.15 -1.86 37.58
CA LEU A 15 -1.98 -2.03 36.14
C LEU A 15 -3.26 -1.96 35.31
N PRO A 16 -3.45 -0.93 34.46
CA PRO A 16 -4.34 -1.10 33.33
C PRO A 16 -3.82 -2.32 32.55
N ALA A 17 -4.68 -3.32 32.36
CA ALA A 17 -4.44 -4.37 31.40
C ALA A 17 -4.35 -3.68 30.03
N PHE A 18 -3.14 -3.42 29.56
CA PHE A 18 -2.91 -3.04 28.18
C PHE A 18 -3.36 -4.25 27.36
N ALA A 19 -4.53 -4.14 26.74
CA ALA A 19 -4.91 -5.09 25.71
C ALA A 19 -3.80 -5.01 24.65
N GLU A 20 -3.07 -6.10 24.48
CA GLU A 20 -2.04 -6.21 23.45
C GLU A 20 -2.73 -5.92 22.12
N GLU A 21 -2.25 -4.91 21.39
CA GLU A 21 -2.80 -4.65 20.06
C GLU A 21 -2.56 -5.90 19.21
N PRO A 22 -3.59 -6.37 18.48
CA PRO A 22 -3.43 -7.55 17.65
C PRO A 22 -2.30 -7.32 16.65
N ALA A 23 -1.38 -8.28 16.54
CA ALA A 23 -0.30 -8.24 15.57
C ALA A 23 -0.87 -8.06 14.15
N CYS A 24 -0.21 -7.27 13.28
CA CYS A 24 -0.75 -6.90 11.96
C CYS A 24 -1.26 -8.11 11.16
N TYR A 25 -0.53 -9.24 11.19
CA TYR A 25 -0.91 -10.45 10.45
C TYR A 25 -2.31 -10.97 10.82
N GLN A 26 -2.77 -10.76 12.05
CA GLN A 26 -4.10 -11.20 12.51
C GLN A 26 -5.25 -10.41 11.87
N ASN A 27 -4.94 -9.24 11.30
CA ASN A 27 -5.89 -8.36 10.64
C ASN A 27 -5.73 -8.34 9.11
N GLU A 28 -4.67 -8.92 8.58
CA GLU A 28 -4.37 -8.96 7.15
C GLU A 28 -4.86 -10.26 6.49
N ILE A 29 -5.21 -10.16 5.21
CA ILE A 29 -5.62 -11.26 4.35
C ILE A 29 -4.43 -11.81 3.57
N ASP A 30 -4.23 -13.12 3.69
CA ASP A 30 -3.31 -13.88 2.86
C ASP A 30 -3.75 -13.80 1.37
N PRO A 31 -2.88 -13.28 0.48
CA PRO A 31 -3.22 -13.08 -0.93
C PRO A 31 -3.43 -14.40 -1.69
N ALA A 32 -2.87 -15.51 -1.23
CA ALA A 32 -3.01 -16.83 -1.83
C ALA A 32 -4.33 -17.50 -1.42
N THR A 33 -4.70 -17.42 -0.14
CA THR A 33 -5.89 -18.12 0.38
C THR A 33 -7.14 -17.25 0.47
N ARG A 34 -7.00 -15.92 0.37
CA ARG A 34 -8.07 -14.92 0.55
C ARG A 34 -8.76 -15.00 1.92
N LYS A 35 -8.06 -15.52 2.93
CA LYS A 35 -8.48 -15.59 4.33
C LYS A 35 -7.48 -14.84 5.19
N LEU A 36 -7.82 -14.54 6.45
CA LEU A 36 -6.85 -13.99 7.38
C LEU A 36 -5.64 -14.93 7.50
N TYR A 37 -4.45 -14.36 7.68
CA TYR A 37 -3.28 -15.18 8.01
C TYR A 37 -3.55 -15.99 9.27
N ARG A 38 -3.28 -17.29 9.17
CA ARG A 38 -3.44 -18.21 10.30
C ARG A 38 -2.32 -18.01 11.33
N ASP A 39 -1.10 -17.85 10.84
CA ASP A 39 0.14 -17.81 11.61
C ASP A 39 1.05 -16.71 11.03
N GLU A 40 2.02 -16.24 11.80
CA GLU A 40 2.92 -15.15 11.41
C GLU A 40 3.90 -15.53 10.27
N ALA A 41 4.32 -16.80 10.21
CA ALA A 41 5.33 -17.26 9.25
C ALA A 41 4.99 -16.94 7.76
N PRO A 42 3.79 -17.26 7.23
CA PRO A 42 3.42 -16.88 5.86
C PRO A 42 3.36 -15.36 5.65
N TYR A 43 2.94 -14.60 6.66
CA TYR A 43 2.94 -13.14 6.58
C TYR A 43 4.37 -12.57 6.47
N GLN A 44 5.30 -13.10 7.29
CA GLN A 44 6.71 -12.69 7.22
C GLN A 44 7.34 -13.09 5.88
N ALA A 45 6.99 -14.24 5.32
CA ALA A 45 7.47 -14.64 3.99
C ALA A 45 7.02 -13.66 2.89
N ASP A 46 5.77 -13.18 2.94
CA ASP A 46 5.26 -12.19 2.00
C ASP A 46 5.92 -10.81 2.21
N LEU A 47 6.15 -10.40 3.46
CA LEU A 47 6.88 -9.18 3.79
C LEU A 47 8.33 -9.24 3.27
N GLU A 48 9.04 -10.33 3.53
CA GLU A 48 10.41 -10.55 3.06
C GLU A 48 10.49 -10.56 1.53
N ALA A 49 9.54 -11.23 0.86
CA ALA A 49 9.46 -11.23 -0.59
C ALA A 49 9.24 -9.81 -1.15
N LEU A 50 8.38 -9.03 -0.51
CA LEU A 50 8.12 -7.65 -0.90
C LEU A 50 9.35 -6.75 -0.67
N LEU A 51 10.02 -6.87 0.49
CA LEU A 51 11.25 -6.13 0.81
C LEU A 51 12.40 -6.49 -0.15
N ALA A 52 12.52 -7.76 -0.54
CA ALA A 52 13.50 -8.19 -1.53
C ALA A 52 13.28 -7.59 -2.94
N SER A 53 12.08 -7.04 -3.18
CA SER A 53 11.72 -6.35 -4.42
C SER A 53 11.67 -4.81 -4.28
N GLU A 54 12.17 -4.23 -3.18
CA GLU A 54 12.24 -2.77 -3.01
C GLU A 54 13.01 -2.13 -4.18
N PRO A 55 12.38 -1.27 -4.98
CA PRO A 55 13.06 -0.57 -6.06
C PRO A 55 13.95 0.53 -5.48
N THR A 56 14.86 1.06 -6.30
CA THR A 56 15.66 2.23 -5.89
C THR A 56 14.74 3.36 -5.43
N ARG A 57 15.05 3.91 -4.25
CA ARG A 57 14.27 5.00 -3.69
C ARG A 57 14.60 6.31 -4.44
N PRO A 58 13.62 6.96 -5.09
CA PRO A 58 13.83 8.25 -5.71
C PRO A 58 14.18 9.33 -4.69
N GLY A 59 14.80 10.41 -5.17
CA GLY A 59 15.05 11.59 -4.33
C GLY A 59 13.76 12.20 -3.75
N MET A 60 13.89 12.86 -2.59
CA MET A 60 12.75 13.42 -1.84
C MET A 60 11.87 14.37 -2.65
N TYR A 61 12.47 15.19 -3.52
CA TYR A 61 11.73 16.09 -4.40
C TYR A 61 10.85 15.32 -5.41
N THR A 62 11.40 14.25 -6.00
CA THR A 62 10.67 13.36 -6.91
C THR A 62 9.52 12.67 -6.19
N LEU A 63 9.75 12.15 -4.97
CA LEU A 63 8.72 11.55 -4.12
C LEU A 63 7.60 12.55 -3.79
N TYR A 64 7.94 13.79 -3.44
CA TYR A 64 6.96 14.84 -3.18
C TYR A 64 6.10 15.15 -4.42
N ARG A 65 6.71 15.23 -5.60
CA ARG A 65 5.96 15.42 -6.86
C ARG A 65 5.05 14.23 -7.16
N ALA A 66 5.55 13.00 -6.99
CA ALA A 66 4.78 11.78 -7.19
C ALA A 66 3.56 11.70 -6.25
N TYR A 67 3.75 12.01 -4.96
CA TYR A 67 2.66 12.09 -3.98
C TYR A 67 1.58 13.09 -4.41
N ASN A 68 1.97 14.32 -4.76
CA ASN A 68 1.01 15.35 -5.15
C ASN A 68 0.27 15.00 -6.45
N LEU A 69 0.98 14.42 -7.44
CA LEU A 69 0.35 13.97 -8.67
C LEU A 69 -0.65 12.83 -8.38
N SER A 70 -0.26 11.81 -7.63
CA SER A 70 -1.14 10.69 -7.26
C SER A 70 -2.39 11.17 -6.52
N LYS A 71 -2.25 12.11 -5.59
CA LYS A 71 -3.37 12.74 -4.87
C LYS A 71 -4.30 13.49 -5.83
N ALA A 72 -3.75 14.30 -6.73
CA ALA A 72 -4.53 15.03 -7.72
C ALA A 72 -5.24 14.11 -8.73
N GLU A 73 -4.65 12.94 -9.00
CA GLU A 73 -5.15 11.97 -9.98
C GLU A 73 -6.10 10.93 -9.40
N THR A 74 -6.21 10.84 -8.06
CA THR A 74 -7.09 9.89 -7.35
C THR A 74 -8.55 9.92 -7.86
N PRO A 75 -9.21 11.08 -8.08
CA PRO A 75 -10.58 11.09 -8.63
C PRO A 75 -10.68 10.44 -10.02
N ASN A 76 -9.66 10.60 -10.87
CA ASN A 76 -9.64 10.04 -12.22
C ASN A 76 -9.36 8.53 -12.21
N ALA A 77 -8.53 8.08 -11.27
CA ALA A 77 -8.28 6.68 -11.01
C ALA A 77 -9.57 5.98 -10.54
N ASN A 78 -10.25 6.55 -9.53
CA ASN A 78 -11.49 6.01 -8.98
C ASN A 78 -12.65 5.99 -10.00
N ALA A 79 -12.67 6.93 -10.95
CA ALA A 79 -13.65 6.96 -12.03
C ALA A 79 -13.57 5.73 -12.97
N LEU A 80 -12.50 4.93 -12.90
CA LEU A 80 -12.37 3.68 -13.65
C LEU A 80 -13.17 2.52 -13.06
N LYS A 81 -13.71 2.67 -11.83
CA LYS A 81 -14.59 1.71 -11.12
C LYS A 81 -14.05 0.29 -10.96
N ASN A 82 -12.76 0.08 -11.23
CA ASN A 82 -12.05 -1.17 -11.03
C ASN A 82 -10.70 -0.79 -10.43
N ASP A 83 -10.40 -1.42 -9.31
CA ASP A 83 -9.22 -1.14 -8.49
C ASP A 83 -7.92 -1.35 -9.27
N LYS A 84 -7.77 -2.48 -9.98
CA LYS A 84 -6.58 -2.75 -10.81
C LYS A 84 -6.43 -1.75 -11.95
N ARG A 85 -7.54 -1.25 -12.53
CA ARG A 85 -7.48 -0.16 -13.51
C ARG A 85 -7.03 1.16 -12.90
N ALA A 86 -7.43 1.46 -11.66
CA ALA A 86 -6.96 2.63 -10.93
C ALA A 86 -5.45 2.55 -10.67
N HIS A 87 -4.95 1.39 -10.23
CA HIS A 87 -3.53 1.10 -10.06
C HIS A 87 -2.72 1.25 -11.35
N CYS A 88 -3.21 0.69 -12.46
CA CYS A 88 -2.61 0.90 -13.79
C CYS A 88 -2.58 2.37 -14.18
N TYR A 89 -3.69 3.08 -13.97
CA TYR A 89 -3.77 4.49 -14.34
C TYR A 89 -2.74 5.34 -13.58
N ILE A 90 -2.64 5.15 -12.26
CA ILE A 90 -1.65 5.88 -11.44
C ILE A 90 -0.22 5.56 -11.89
N GLY A 91 0.10 4.29 -12.15
CA GLY A 91 1.41 3.90 -12.68
C GLY A 91 1.76 4.61 -13.99
N CYS A 92 0.80 4.69 -14.92
CA CYS A 92 0.96 5.39 -16.20
C CYS A 92 1.19 6.90 -16.01
N ARG A 93 0.42 7.56 -15.14
CA ARG A 93 0.59 9.00 -14.87
C ARG A 93 1.92 9.31 -14.19
N LEU A 94 2.33 8.51 -13.21
CA LEU A 94 3.60 8.70 -12.51
C LEU A 94 4.80 8.49 -13.44
N ALA A 95 4.79 7.42 -14.24
CA ALA A 95 5.88 7.13 -15.17
C ALA A 95 6.03 8.22 -16.24
N ASN A 96 4.91 8.71 -16.78
CA ASN A 96 4.91 9.74 -17.82
C ASN A 96 5.28 11.15 -17.31
N ASP A 97 4.75 11.58 -16.16
CA ASP A 97 4.89 12.97 -15.71
C ASP A 97 6.03 13.20 -14.71
N ILE A 98 6.47 12.14 -14.03
CA ILE A 98 7.50 12.19 -12.99
C ILE A 98 8.73 11.40 -13.41
N SER A 99 8.64 10.06 -13.41
CA SER A 99 9.72 9.13 -13.75
C SER A 99 9.24 7.69 -13.53
N VAL A 100 9.80 6.74 -14.27
CA VAL A 100 9.62 5.29 -14.04
C VAL A 100 9.98 4.88 -12.60
N GLU A 101 11.15 5.29 -12.12
CA GLU A 101 11.66 4.96 -10.77
C GLU A 101 10.65 5.35 -9.65
N ALA A 102 10.09 6.56 -9.71
CA ALA A 102 9.10 7.00 -8.75
C ALA A 102 7.77 6.25 -8.83
N ALA A 103 7.38 5.79 -10.03
CA ALA A 103 6.19 5.00 -10.21
C ALA A 103 6.37 3.58 -9.65
N GLU A 104 7.55 2.96 -9.86
CA GLU A 104 7.92 1.67 -9.28
C GLU A 104 7.95 1.74 -7.75
N TYR A 105 8.61 2.76 -7.20
CA TYR A 105 8.65 2.97 -5.75
C TYR A 105 7.25 3.21 -5.16
N ALA A 106 6.39 3.97 -5.84
CA ALA A 106 5.02 4.17 -5.38
C ALA A 106 4.19 2.87 -5.39
N ALA A 107 4.39 2.01 -6.39
CA ALA A 107 3.74 0.69 -6.48
C ALA A 107 4.13 -0.18 -5.27
N TRP A 108 5.45 -0.30 -5.03
CA TRP A 108 5.99 -1.05 -3.90
C TRP A 108 5.55 -0.47 -2.56
N TYR A 109 5.68 0.86 -2.37
CA TYR A 109 5.41 1.51 -1.09
C TYR A 109 3.95 1.40 -0.67
N LYS A 110 3.00 1.44 -1.61
CA LYS A 110 1.58 1.21 -1.29
C LYS A 110 1.39 -0.18 -0.71
N GLU A 111 1.90 -1.22 -1.36
CA GLU A 111 1.77 -2.60 -0.86
C GLU A 111 2.50 -2.82 0.46
N HIS A 112 3.69 -2.23 0.61
CA HIS A 112 4.44 -2.32 1.87
C HIS A 112 3.64 -1.71 3.01
N ARG A 113 3.06 -0.52 2.78
CA ARG A 113 2.20 0.13 3.77
C ARG A 113 0.96 -0.72 4.05
N ASP A 114 0.30 -1.24 3.03
CA ASP A 114 -0.90 -2.04 3.22
C ASP A 114 -0.63 -3.30 4.05
N LEU A 115 0.55 -3.93 3.88
CA LEU A 115 0.97 -5.07 4.69
C LEU A 115 1.35 -4.68 6.14
N THR A 116 1.80 -3.45 6.39
CA THR A 116 2.44 -3.04 7.66
C THR A 116 1.66 -2.01 8.48
N ASP A 117 0.60 -1.40 7.95
CA ASP A 117 -0.18 -0.38 8.65
C ASP A 117 -1.23 -0.95 9.60
N CYS A 118 -1.36 -2.28 9.69
CA CYS A 118 -2.30 -3.02 10.53
C CYS A 118 -3.79 -2.66 10.26
N GLN A 119 -4.14 -1.96 9.18
CA GLN A 119 -5.51 -1.53 8.93
C GLN A 119 -6.27 -2.55 8.07
N LYS A 120 -7.45 -2.98 8.52
CA LYS A 120 -8.30 -3.94 7.76
C LYS A 120 -8.81 -3.42 6.40
N ALA A 121 -8.71 -2.11 6.18
CA ALA A 121 -9.25 -1.43 5.01
C ALA A 121 -8.23 -1.36 3.86
N SER A 122 -6.94 -1.30 4.17
CA SER A 122 -5.84 -1.58 3.25
C SER A 122 -5.58 -3.08 3.24
N ARG A 123 -5.10 -3.60 2.10
CA ARG A 123 -4.77 -5.02 1.97
C ARG A 123 -3.63 -5.16 1.01
N PHE A 124 -2.67 -5.98 1.37
CA PHE A 124 -1.65 -6.42 0.45
C PHE A 124 -2.27 -7.24 -0.69
N GLU A 125 -2.15 -6.73 -1.91
CA GLU A 125 -2.61 -7.42 -3.11
C GLU A 125 -1.52 -7.36 -4.19
N PRO A 126 -0.73 -8.44 -4.39
CA PRO A 126 0.34 -8.45 -5.39
C PRO A 126 -0.13 -8.07 -6.81
N GLN A 127 -1.41 -8.27 -7.13
CA GLN A 127 -1.99 -7.88 -8.40
C GLN A 127 -2.04 -6.36 -8.60
N ASP A 128 -2.01 -5.56 -7.54
CA ASP A 128 -1.91 -4.09 -7.61
C ASP A 128 -0.53 -3.65 -8.12
N ILE A 129 0.55 -4.26 -7.64
CA ILE A 129 1.90 -4.03 -8.20
C ILE A 129 1.91 -4.37 -9.68
N LEU A 130 1.39 -5.55 -10.06
CA LEU A 130 1.36 -5.98 -11.46
C LEU A 130 0.56 -5.02 -12.34
N ALA A 131 -0.59 -4.55 -11.83
CA ALA A 131 -1.42 -3.59 -12.54
C ALA A 131 -0.72 -2.23 -12.67
N THR A 132 -0.08 -1.73 -11.62
CA THR A 132 0.72 -0.50 -11.67
C THR A 132 1.89 -0.64 -12.63
N GLN A 133 2.58 -1.79 -12.67
CA GLN A 133 3.65 -2.07 -13.64
C GLN A 133 3.16 -2.08 -15.11
N VAL A 134 1.94 -2.54 -15.38
CA VAL A 134 1.32 -2.37 -16.71
C VAL A 134 1.22 -0.89 -17.04
N GLY A 135 0.71 -0.08 -16.09
CA GLY A 135 0.67 1.37 -16.20
C GLY A 135 2.02 2.01 -16.49
N ILE A 136 3.04 1.64 -15.73
CA ILE A 136 4.41 2.15 -15.89
C ILE A 136 4.92 1.92 -17.31
N ARG A 137 4.78 0.70 -17.84
CA ARG A 137 5.18 0.38 -19.22
C ARG A 137 4.42 1.21 -20.26
N LEU A 138 3.15 1.54 -20.00
CA LEU A 138 2.37 2.41 -20.90
C LEU A 138 2.85 3.86 -20.84
N GLY A 139 3.21 4.36 -19.65
CA GLY A 139 3.75 5.72 -19.48
C GLY A 139 5.17 5.88 -20.02
N GLU A 140 5.99 4.83 -19.97
CA GLU A 140 7.38 4.85 -20.47
C GLU A 140 7.48 4.95 -22.00
N GLN A 141 6.43 4.56 -22.74
CA GLN A 141 6.46 4.53 -24.21
C GLN A 141 6.72 5.89 -24.88
N ASN A 142 6.92 6.98 -24.12
CA ASN A 142 7.27 8.32 -24.57
C ASN A 142 6.39 8.77 -25.73
N VAL A 143 5.13 8.32 -25.72
CA VAL A 143 4.16 8.70 -26.72
C VAL A 143 3.90 10.18 -26.49
N PRO A 144 4.16 11.06 -27.47
CA PRO A 144 3.70 12.43 -27.39
C PRO A 144 2.20 12.35 -27.08
N HIS A 145 1.78 12.91 -25.94
CA HIS A 145 0.40 12.82 -25.44
C HIS A 145 -0.01 11.50 -24.78
N ALA A 146 0.85 10.83 -24.02
CA ALA A 146 0.41 9.92 -22.94
C ALA A 146 -0.26 10.69 -21.78
N ASP A 147 -1.25 11.49 -22.15
CA ASP A 147 -2.06 12.31 -21.27
C ASP A 147 -3.01 11.44 -20.44
N LYS A 148 -3.80 12.11 -19.59
CA LYS A 148 -4.85 11.48 -18.80
C LYS A 148 -5.76 10.57 -19.64
N ALA A 149 -6.18 11.01 -20.81
CA ALA A 149 -7.12 10.28 -21.65
C ALA A 149 -6.47 9.01 -22.24
N PHE A 150 -5.20 9.09 -22.64
CA PHE A 150 -4.43 7.92 -23.03
C PHE A 150 -4.36 6.90 -21.90
N CYS A 151 -3.86 7.27 -20.71
CA CYS A 151 -3.74 6.35 -19.58
C CYS A 151 -5.08 5.71 -19.21
N GLN A 152 -6.18 6.49 -19.19
CA GLN A 152 -7.51 5.96 -18.89
C GLN A 152 -8.00 4.95 -19.94
N ARG A 153 -7.88 5.27 -21.24
CA ARG A 153 -8.33 4.38 -22.32
C ARG A 153 -7.53 3.08 -22.31
N THR A 154 -6.21 3.18 -22.23
CA THR A 154 -5.34 2.01 -22.36
C THR A 154 -5.46 1.10 -21.13
N CYS A 155 -5.49 1.65 -19.91
CA CYS A 155 -5.71 0.84 -18.71
C CYS A 155 -7.08 0.13 -18.68
N ARG A 156 -8.12 0.70 -19.29
CA ARG A 156 -9.42 0.00 -19.45
C ARG A 156 -9.33 -1.23 -20.36
N GLN A 157 -8.41 -1.22 -21.33
CA GLN A 157 -8.23 -2.30 -22.29
C GLN A 157 -7.23 -3.36 -21.78
N SER A 158 -6.16 -2.91 -21.12
CA SER A 158 -5.05 -3.77 -20.69
C SER A 158 -5.30 -4.50 -19.37
N VAL A 159 -6.19 -3.99 -18.52
CA VAL A 159 -6.48 -4.58 -17.20
C VAL A 159 -7.96 -4.95 -17.10
N ARG A 160 -8.20 -6.23 -16.85
CA ARG A 160 -9.55 -6.81 -16.72
C ARG A 160 -10.05 -6.76 -15.29
#